data_AF-A0A485JH27-F1
#
_entry.id   AF-A0A485JH27-F1
#
_cell.length_a   1.000
_cell.length_b   1.000
_cell.length_c   1.000
_cell.angle_alpha   90.00
_cell.angle_beta   90.00
_cell.angle_gamma   90.00
#
_symmetry.space_group_name_H-M   'P 1'
#
loop_
_entity.id
_entity.type
_entity.pdbx_description
1 polymer ?
#
loop_
_entity_poly.entity_id
_entity_poly.type
_entity_poly.pdbx_seq_one_letter_code
_entity_poly.pdbx_strand_id
1 'polypeptide(L)' 'MANWQSIDELQDIASDLPRFTHALDELSRRLGLDITPLTADHIFLRCHQNVTAERWRRGFEQCGELFGQKI' A
#
# COMPACT_ATOMS: atom_id res chain seq x y z
N MET A 1 6.26 10.65 -13.44
CA MET A 1 5.27 10.32 -12.39
C MET A 1 5.81 10.85 -11.06
N ALA A 2 4.95 11.43 -10.22
CA ALA A 2 5.38 11.88 -8.90
C ALA A 2 5.75 10.69 -8.01
N ASN A 3 6.62 10.89 -7.02
CA ASN A 3 6.81 9.89 -5.97
C ASN A 3 5.52 9.83 -5.15
N TRP A 4 4.97 8.64 -4.91
CA TRP A 4 3.70 8.48 -4.19
C TRP A 4 3.75 9.07 -2.77
N GLN A 5 4.93 9.13 -2.14
CA GLN A 5 5.11 9.73 -0.81
C GLN A 5 5.03 11.27 -0.80
N SER A 6 5.10 11.92 -1.96
CA SER A 6 4.94 13.38 -2.08
C SER A 6 3.52 13.81 -2.47
N ILE A 7 2.58 12.88 -2.59
CA ILE A 7 1.19 13.16 -3.00
C ILE A 7 0.32 13.37 -1.76
N ASP A 8 -0.33 14.53 -1.68
CA ASP A 8 -1.16 14.94 -0.54
C ASP A 8 -2.27 13.92 -0.24
N GLU A 9 -2.91 13.37 -1.26
CA GLU A 9 -3.97 12.37 -1.11
C GLU A 9 -3.48 11.05 -0.50
N LEU A 10 -2.18 10.76 -0.51
CA LEU A 10 -1.60 9.47 -0.07
C LEU A 10 -0.80 9.59 1.24
N GLN A 11 -0.76 10.78 1.87
CA GLN A 11 0.08 11.03 3.04
C GLN A 11 -0.24 10.15 4.25
N ASP A 12 -1.51 9.77 4.42
CA ASP A 12 -1.91 8.85 5.48
C ASP A 12 -1.35 7.44 5.26
N ILE A 13 -1.29 6.96 4.02
CA ILE A 13 -0.67 5.67 3.67
C ILE A 13 0.84 5.74 3.85
N ALA A 14 1.47 6.84 3.42
CA ALA A 14 2.92 7.03 3.57
C ALA A 14 3.33 7.03 5.05
N SER A 15 2.54 7.69 5.90
CA SER A 15 2.74 7.73 7.35
C SER A 15 2.49 6.38 8.01
N ASP A 16 1.61 5.54 7.45
CA ASP A 16 1.26 4.22 7.99
C ASP A 16 2.27 3.11 7.60
N LEU A 17 3.04 3.32 6.54
CA LEU A 17 3.96 2.31 6.01
C LEU A 17 4.94 1.74 7.05
N PRO A 18 5.59 2.53 7.93
CA PRO A 18 6.48 1.98 8.95
C PRO A 18 5.77 1.03 9.91
N ARG A 19 4.51 1.33 10.27
CA ARG A 19 3.68 0.43 11.11
C ARG A 19 3.41 -0.88 10.39
N PHE A 20 3.09 -0.84 9.09
CA PHE A 20 2.88 -2.04 8.29
C PHE A 20 4.15 -2.89 8.15
N THR A 21 5.30 -2.27 7.89
CA THR A 21 6.59 -2.99 7.78
C THR A 21 6.92 -3.74 9.07
N HIS A 22 6.74 -3.11 10.23
CA HIS A 22 6.94 -3.78 11.52
C HIS A 22 5.95 -4.94 11.73
N ALA A 23 4.68 -4.76 11.36
CA ALA A 23 3.67 -5.82 11.49
C ALA A 23 3.99 -7.03 10.59
N LEU A 24 4.49 -6.79 9.38
CA LEU A 24 4.89 -7.85 8.45
C LEU A 24 6.13 -8.60 8.93
N ASP A 25 7.14 -7.90 9.43
CA ASP A 25 8.34 -8.50 10.02
C ASP A 25 7.99 -9.41 11.20
N GLU A 26 7.20 -8.91 12.14
CA GLU A 26 6.77 -9.68 13.31
C GLU A 26 5.91 -10.89 12.92
N LEU A 27 5.07 -10.77 11.90
CA LEU A 27 4.30 -11.90 11.38
C LEU A 27 5.21 -12.98 10.78
N SER A 28 6.15 -12.60 9.92
CA SER A 28 7.12 -13.53 9.31
C SER A 28 7.93 -14.25 10.37
N ARG A 29 8.40 -13.51 11.39
CA ARG A 29 9.12 -14.07 12.54
C ARG A 29 8.30 -15.09 13.31
N ARG A 30 7.03 -14.76 13.61
CA ARG A 30 6.11 -15.65 14.34
C ARG A 30 5.77 -16.92 13.57
N LEU A 31 5.72 -16.85 12.23
CA LEU A 31 5.48 -17.99 11.36
C LEU A 31 6.74 -18.79 11.03
N GLY A 32 7.93 -18.28 11.38
CA GLY A 32 9.20 -18.88 10.96
C GLY A 32 9.40 -18.83 9.43
N LEU A 33 8.81 -17.82 8.77
CA LEU A 33 8.85 -17.66 7.33
C LEU A 33 10.04 -16.80 6.92
N ASP A 34 10.97 -17.37 6.14
CA ASP A 34 11.98 -16.58 5.44
C ASP A 34 11.37 -15.94 4.19
N ILE A 35 11.23 -14.62 4.21
CA ILE A 35 10.67 -13.85 3.11
C ILE A 35 11.74 -13.39 2.10
N THR A 36 13.02 -13.56 2.41
CA THR A 36 14.14 -13.15 1.54
C THR A 36 14.09 -13.78 0.13
N PRO A 37 13.77 -15.07 -0.05
CA PRO A 37 13.71 -15.67 -1.38
C PRO A 37 12.37 -15.43 -2.10
N LEU A 38 11.39 -14.80 -1.45
CA LEU A 38 10.04 -14.64 -2.01
C LEU A 38 9.97 -13.40 -2.91
N THR A 39 9.36 -13.56 -4.08
CA THR A 39 9.07 -12.43 -4.98
C THR A 39 7.80 -11.72 -4.54
N ALA A 40 7.90 -10.42 -4.24
CA ALA A 40 6.74 -9.59 -4.00
C ALA A 40 5.98 -9.35 -5.31
N ASP A 41 4.66 -9.60 -5.29
CA ASP A 41 3.77 -9.37 -6.42
C ASP A 41 3.07 -8.00 -6.27
N HIS A 42 2.23 -7.82 -5.25
CA HIS A 42 1.51 -6.57 -4.98
C HIS A 42 1.33 -6.32 -3.47
N ILE A 43 1.08 -5.06 -3.10
CA ILE A 43 0.63 -4.64 -1.75
C ILE A 43 -0.81 -4.16 -1.82
N PHE A 44 -1.62 -4.47 -0.80
CA PHE A 44 -3.04 -4.12 -0.75
C PHE A 44 -3.35 -3.12 0.36
N LEU A 45 -4.28 -2.22 0.07
CA LEU A 45 -4.88 -1.31 1.04
C LEU A 45 -6.32 -1.73 1.35
N ARG A 46 -6.80 -1.35 2.54
CA ARG A 46 -8.18 -1.52 2.97
C ARG A 46 -8.71 -0.19 3.50
N CYS A 47 -9.95 0.12 3.18
CA CYS A 47 -10.67 1.24 3.77
C CYS A 47 -12.14 0.86 3.96
N HIS A 48 -12.80 1.55 4.89
CA HIS A 48 -14.22 1.34 5.21
C HIS A 48 -15.12 2.44 4.65
N GLN A 49 -14.54 3.53 4.15
CA GLN A 49 -15.24 4.71 3.69
C GLN A 49 -14.96 4.93 2.20
N ASN A 50 -16.02 5.03 1.39
CA ASN A 50 -15.88 5.26 -0.05
C ASN A 50 -15.12 6.55 -0.37
N VAL A 51 -15.26 7.59 0.49
CA VAL A 51 -14.51 8.84 0.35
C VAL A 51 -12.99 8.66 0.47
N THR A 52 -12.55 7.69 1.28
CA THR A 52 -11.12 7.34 1.41
C THR A 52 -10.65 6.61 0.16
N ALA A 53 -11.43 5.63 -0.34
CA ALA A 53 -11.12 4.92 -1.58
C ALA A 53 -10.95 5.90 -2.76
N GLU A 54 -11.87 6.86 -2.89
CA GLU A 54 -11.85 7.84 -3.98
C GLU A 54 -10.72 8.86 -3.84
N ARG A 55 -10.38 9.26 -2.61
CA ARG A 55 -9.18 10.11 -2.36
C ARG A 55 -7.91 9.37 -2.79
N TRP A 56 -7.74 8.12 -2.37
CA TRP A 56 -6.57 7.34 -2.73
C TRP A 56 -6.50 7.03 -4.22
N ARG A 57 -7.63 6.75 -4.89
CA ARG A 57 -7.68 6.56 -6.35
C ARG A 57 -7.10 7.78 -7.08
N ARG A 58 -7.56 8.98 -6.73
CA ARG A 58 -7.05 10.26 -7.27
C ARG A 58 -5.57 10.47 -6.98
N GLY A 59 -5.09 10.05 -5.80
CA GLY A 59 -3.67 10.05 -5.48
C GLY A 59 -2.87 9.10 -6.37
N PHE A 60 -3.31 7.84 -6.50
CA PHE A 60 -2.59 6.84 -7.31
C PHE A 60 -2.53 7.19 -8.80
N GLU A 61 -3.54 7.87 -9.35
CA GLU A 61 -3.53 8.34 -10.75
C GLU A 61 -2.42 9.38 -11.04
N GLN A 62 -1.85 10.03 -10.02
CA GLN A 62 -0.74 10.98 -10.18
C GLN A 62 0.65 10.28 -10.18
N CYS A 63 0.73 9.05 -9.66
CA CYS A 63 1.97 8.28 -9.55
C CYS A 63 1.90 6.86 -10.14
N GLY A 64 0.81 6.53 -10.86
CA GLY A 64 0.49 5.18 -11.28
C GLY A 64 -0.52 5.16 -12.43
N GLU A 65 -0.65 4.00 -13.06
CA GLU A 65 -1.67 3.74 -14.09
C GLU A 65 -2.52 2.53 -13.67
N LEU A 66 -3.80 2.54 -14.04
CA LEU A 66 -4.72 1.46 -13.72
C LEU A 66 -4.39 0.21 -14.55
N PHE A 67 -3.92 -0.85 -13.90
CA PHE A 67 -3.67 -2.13 -14.55
C PHE A 67 -4.96 -2.93 -14.81
N GLY A 68 -5.92 -2.88 -13.89
CA GLY A 68 -7.20 -3.57 -14.03
C GLY A 68 -8.17 -3.27 -12.90
N GLN A 69 -9.47 -3.29 -13.20
CA GLN A 69 -10.56 -3.07 -12.24
C GLN A 69 -11.57 -4.20 -12.35
N LYS A 70 -11.97 -4.76 -11.20
CA LYS A 70 -13.04 -5.76 -11.09
C LYS A 70 -14.16 -5.19 -10.23
N ILE A 71 -15.39 -5.57 -10.56
CA ILE A 71 -16.63 -5.20 -9.85
C ILE A 71 -16.95 -6.28 -8.83
#